data_AF-A0A7Z2M6N2-F1
#
_entry.id   AF-A0A7Z2M6N2-F1
#
_cell.length_a   1.000
_cell.length_b   1.000
_cell.length_c   1.000
_cell.angle_alpha   90.00
_cell.angle_beta   90.00
_cell.angle_gamma   90.00
#
_symmetry.space_group_name_H-M   'P 1'
#
loop_
_entity.id
_entity.type
_entity.pdbx_description
1 polymer ?
#
loop_
_entity_poly.entity_id
_entity_poly.type
_entity_poly.pdbx_seq_one_letter_code
_entity_poly.pdbx_strand_id
1 'polypeptide(L)'
;MAGDWIKFELTTLDKPEVCQIADLADIDPDAVVGKLMRVWGWFDQQTEKGNAPSVSKKLLDRLVGVTGFCEHMKSVGWMIEEDCVIGLPHFERHNGKTAKNRLLTAKRVANHKAGNAKGNDAIVSGALPKEDVEKNKEPLSARDSVDPRMPSEMTLDWTPDAKLLKTYATHSGVVLTLFTDEVRRAFTAHYEPRGQVNTQAEWVQMLVKWVVNDKARAAASNVTQFKPKAAPTSDFDDSDTDWPNGVTS
;
A
#
# COMPACT_ATOMS: atom_id res chain seq x y z
N MET A 1 -14.69 -9.85 -13.70
CA MET A 1 -13.68 -10.28 -12.71
C MET A 1 -12.35 -9.68 -13.11
N ALA A 2 -11.60 -9.08 -12.19
CA ALA A 2 -10.26 -8.58 -12.51
C ALA A 2 -9.34 -9.77 -12.85
N GLY A 3 -8.54 -9.63 -13.91
CA GLY A 3 -7.55 -10.64 -14.32
C GLY A 3 -6.36 -10.72 -13.36
N ASP A 4 -5.41 -11.60 -13.67
CA ASP A 4 -4.16 -11.72 -12.91
C ASP A 4 -3.35 -10.42 -13.01
N TRP A 5 -2.75 -10.02 -11.89
CA TRP A 5 -1.96 -8.79 -11.78
C TRP A 5 -0.59 -9.07 -11.15
N ILE A 6 0.43 -8.42 -11.69
CA ILE A 6 1.81 -8.48 -11.20
C ILE A 6 2.20 -7.11 -10.62
N LYS A 7 2.97 -7.10 -9.53
CA LYS A 7 3.48 -5.85 -8.95
C LYS A 7 4.73 -5.42 -9.73
N PHE A 8 4.69 -4.23 -10.32
CA PHE A 8 5.79 -3.67 -11.08
C PHE A 8 6.36 -2.44 -10.39
N GLU A 9 7.70 -2.35 -10.32
CA GLU A 9 8.41 -1.20 -9.77
C GLU A 9 8.78 -0.27 -10.92
N LEU A 10 8.25 0.96 -10.92
CA LEU A 10 8.43 1.95 -12.00
C LEU A 10 9.90 2.25 -12.32
N THR A 11 10.76 2.29 -11.29
CA THR A 11 12.22 2.53 -11.45
C THR A 11 12.93 1.39 -12.18
N THR A 12 12.25 0.26 -12.44
CA THR A 12 12.82 -0.85 -13.22
C THR A 12 13.05 -0.47 -14.67
N LEU A 13 12.30 0.49 -15.22
CA LEU A 13 12.50 0.99 -16.58
C LEU A 13 13.92 1.56 -16.77
N ASP A 14 14.44 2.23 -15.75
CA ASP A 14 15.72 2.95 -15.78
C ASP A 14 16.89 2.15 -15.17
N LYS A 15 16.66 0.86 -14.87
CA LYS A 15 17.70 0.02 -14.26
C LYS A 15 18.79 -0.30 -15.29
N PRO A 16 20.08 -0.23 -14.92
CA PRO A 16 21.17 -0.54 -15.83
C PRO A 16 21.09 -1.97 -16.39
N GLU A 17 20.45 -2.89 -15.68
CA GLU A 17 20.16 -4.25 -16.14
C GLU A 17 19.23 -4.28 -17.35
N VAL A 18 18.23 -3.38 -17.43
CA VAL A 18 17.36 -3.26 -18.62
C VAL A 18 18.15 -2.75 -19.81
N CYS A 19 18.96 -1.71 -19.60
CA CYS A 19 19.82 -1.18 -20.66
C CYS A 19 20.80 -2.24 -21.17
N GLN A 20 21.40 -3.02 -20.28
CA GLN A 20 22.30 -4.12 -20.67
C GLN A 20 21.59 -5.21 -21.47
N ILE A 21 20.37 -5.60 -21.07
CA ILE A 21 19.59 -6.56 -21.87
C ILE A 21 19.22 -5.96 -23.23
N ALA A 22 18.86 -4.67 -23.28
CA ALA A 22 18.53 -3.96 -24.51
C ALA A 22 19.70 -3.98 -25.50
N ASP A 23 20.91 -3.65 -25.01
CA ASP A 23 22.14 -3.64 -25.80
C ASP A 23 22.51 -5.04 -26.29
N LEU A 24 22.38 -6.07 -25.44
CA LEU A 24 22.73 -7.44 -25.81
C LEU A 24 21.72 -8.08 -26.78
N ALA A 25 20.44 -7.76 -26.62
CA ALA A 25 19.37 -8.31 -27.44
C ALA A 25 19.03 -7.45 -28.68
N ASP A 26 19.70 -6.31 -28.85
CA ASP A 26 19.48 -5.32 -29.93
C ASP A 26 18.00 -4.93 -30.07
N ILE A 27 17.38 -4.57 -28.95
CA ILE A 27 15.97 -4.17 -28.87
C ILE A 27 15.80 -2.94 -28.00
N ASP A 28 14.71 -2.22 -28.23
CA ASP A 28 14.35 -1.05 -27.44
C ASP A 28 14.18 -1.38 -25.93
N PRO A 29 14.69 -0.54 -25.01
CA PRO A 29 14.55 -0.75 -23.57
C PRO A 29 13.10 -0.90 -23.09
N ASP A 30 12.14 -0.17 -23.65
CA ASP A 30 10.72 -0.34 -23.29
C ASP A 30 10.18 -1.68 -23.78
N ALA A 31 10.68 -2.16 -24.93
CA ALA A 31 10.34 -3.51 -25.42
C ALA A 31 10.92 -4.61 -24.51
N VAL A 32 12.11 -4.42 -23.92
CA VAL A 32 12.68 -5.34 -22.93
C VAL A 32 11.75 -5.49 -21.73
N VAL A 33 11.17 -4.40 -21.24
CA VAL A 33 10.28 -4.43 -20.07
C VAL A 33 9.04 -5.28 -20.32
N GLY A 34 8.38 -5.08 -21.47
CA GLY A 34 7.22 -5.91 -21.83
C GLY A 34 7.57 -7.40 -21.94
N LYS A 35 8.78 -7.70 -22.44
CA LYS A 35 9.32 -9.07 -22.54
C LYS A 35 9.57 -9.68 -21.16
N LEU A 36 10.14 -8.93 -20.23
CA LEU A 36 10.34 -9.33 -18.83
C LEU A 36 9.02 -9.61 -18.13
N MET A 37 8.02 -8.73 -18.27
CA MET A 37 6.69 -8.96 -17.70
C MET A 37 6.07 -10.25 -18.21
N ARG A 38 6.34 -10.63 -19.46
CA ARG A 38 5.88 -11.89 -20.04
C ARG A 38 6.55 -13.11 -19.40
N VAL A 39 7.86 -13.05 -19.18
CA VAL A 39 8.61 -14.11 -18.47
C VAL A 39 8.14 -14.22 -17.02
N TRP A 40 8.06 -13.10 -16.30
CA TRP A 40 7.64 -13.10 -14.90
C TRP A 40 6.22 -13.60 -14.72
N GLY A 41 5.28 -13.18 -15.59
CA GLY A 41 3.92 -13.69 -15.58
C GLY A 41 3.84 -15.19 -15.87
N TRP A 42 4.68 -15.70 -16.79
CA TRP A 42 4.77 -17.13 -17.03
C TRP A 42 5.27 -17.88 -15.78
N PHE A 43 6.34 -17.38 -15.14
CA PHE A 43 6.87 -17.99 -13.91
C PHE A 43 5.82 -17.96 -12.79
N ASP A 44 5.08 -16.86 -12.64
CA ASP A 44 4.05 -16.69 -11.61
C ASP A 44 2.84 -17.63 -11.81
N GLN A 45 2.53 -18.00 -13.06
CA GLN A 45 1.46 -18.94 -13.39
C GLN A 45 1.90 -20.40 -13.28
N GLN A 46 3.14 -20.70 -13.68
CA GLN A 46 3.63 -22.08 -13.80
C GLN A 46 4.38 -22.56 -12.57
N THR A 47 4.89 -21.66 -11.72
CA THR A 47 5.72 -22.02 -10.56
C THR A 47 5.18 -21.39 -9.28
N GLU A 48 5.38 -22.08 -8.15
CA GLU A 48 5.01 -21.56 -6.82
C GLU A 48 6.20 -20.94 -6.09
N LYS A 49 7.41 -21.41 -6.38
CA LYS A 49 8.66 -20.97 -5.74
C LYS A 49 9.59 -20.20 -6.69
N GLY A 50 9.14 -19.88 -7.90
CA GLY A 50 9.98 -19.25 -8.92
C GLY A 50 11.00 -20.19 -9.55
N ASN A 51 10.90 -21.50 -9.32
CA ASN A 51 11.80 -22.51 -9.86
C ASN A 51 11.04 -23.39 -10.86
N ALA A 52 11.59 -23.56 -12.06
CA ALA A 52 10.95 -24.25 -13.17
C ALA A 52 11.72 -25.53 -13.55
N PRO A 53 11.48 -26.66 -12.85
CA PRO A 53 12.04 -27.95 -13.24
C PRO A 53 11.55 -28.34 -14.63
N SER A 54 12.50 -28.71 -15.50
CA SER A 54 12.27 -29.25 -16.85
C SER A 54 11.84 -28.24 -17.93
N VAL A 55 11.87 -26.93 -17.67
CA VAL A 55 11.56 -25.92 -18.70
C VAL A 55 12.83 -25.51 -19.44
N SER A 56 12.84 -25.71 -20.76
CA SER A 56 13.98 -25.28 -21.58
C SER A 56 13.95 -23.76 -21.80
N LYS A 57 15.12 -23.12 -21.74
CA LYS A 57 15.30 -21.69 -22.11
C LYS A 57 14.68 -21.36 -23.47
N LYS A 58 14.79 -22.28 -24.43
CA LYS A 58 14.22 -22.13 -25.78
C LYS A 58 12.70 -21.96 -25.77
N LEU A 59 11.99 -22.51 -24.78
CA LEU A 59 10.55 -22.31 -24.63
C LEU A 59 10.24 -20.85 -24.24
N LEU A 60 10.99 -20.32 -23.27
CA LEU A 60 10.84 -18.95 -22.78
C LEU A 60 11.25 -17.94 -23.84
N ASP A 61 12.37 -18.17 -24.53
CA ASP A 61 12.82 -17.34 -25.66
C ASP A 61 11.76 -17.26 -26.76
N ARG A 62 11.12 -18.39 -27.10
CA ARG A 62 10.01 -18.44 -28.06
C ARG A 62 8.77 -17.67 -27.57
N LEU A 63 8.46 -17.76 -26.28
CA LEU A 63 7.33 -17.07 -25.66
C LEU A 63 7.50 -15.54 -25.70
N VAL A 64 8.73 -15.08 -25.55
CA VAL A 64 9.11 -13.66 -25.57
C VAL A 64 9.35 -13.15 -27.01
N GLY A 65 9.65 -14.06 -27.94
CA GLY A 65 9.94 -13.76 -29.33
C GLY A 65 11.35 -13.21 -29.55
N VAL A 66 12.28 -13.47 -28.63
CA VAL A 66 13.69 -13.06 -28.72
C VAL A 66 14.57 -14.25 -28.37
N THR A 67 15.45 -14.62 -29.29
CA THR A 67 16.36 -15.77 -29.10
C THR A 67 17.47 -15.39 -28.13
N GLY A 68 17.76 -16.25 -27.15
CA GLY A 68 18.81 -15.99 -26.15
C GLY A 68 18.38 -14.99 -25.07
N PHE A 69 17.11 -14.58 -25.01
CA PHE A 69 16.63 -13.64 -23.99
C PHE A 69 16.89 -14.13 -22.56
N CYS A 70 16.70 -15.44 -22.31
CA CYS A 70 17.04 -16.03 -21.03
C CYS A 70 18.53 -15.94 -20.70
N GLU A 71 19.43 -15.99 -21.68
CA GLU A 71 20.86 -15.84 -21.45
C GLU A 71 21.23 -14.41 -21.06
N HIS A 72 20.60 -13.42 -21.68
CA HIS A 72 20.74 -12.01 -21.30
C HIS A 72 20.16 -11.74 -19.90
N MET A 73 19.04 -12.36 -19.53
CA MET A 73 18.53 -12.28 -18.15
C MET A 73 19.48 -12.88 -17.13
N LYS A 74 20.20 -13.95 -17.51
CA LYS A 74 21.23 -14.56 -16.66
C LYS A 74 22.44 -13.65 -16.49
N SER A 75 22.91 -12.98 -17.55
CA SER A 75 24.11 -12.13 -17.47
C SER A 75 23.91 -10.95 -16.51
N VAL A 76 22.70 -10.40 -16.41
CA VAL A 76 22.36 -9.33 -15.47
C VAL A 76 21.89 -9.82 -14.09
N GLY A 77 21.95 -11.14 -13.83
CA GLY A 77 21.56 -11.72 -12.55
C GLY A 77 20.06 -11.69 -12.26
N TRP A 78 19.21 -11.55 -13.28
CA TRP A 78 17.74 -11.61 -13.16
C TRP A 78 17.17 -12.99 -13.38
N MET A 79 18.01 -13.94 -13.79
CA MET A 79 17.70 -15.35 -13.90
C MET A 79 18.91 -16.15 -13.42
N ILE A 80 18.66 -17.22 -12.67
CA ILE A 80 19.67 -18.18 -12.25
C ILE A 80 19.38 -19.53 -12.90
N GLU A 81 20.43 -20.30 -13.11
CA GLU A 81 20.34 -21.68 -13.55
C GLU A 81 21.23 -22.54 -12.65
N GLU A 82 20.60 -23.40 -11.85
CA GLU A 82 21.25 -24.33 -10.95
C GLU A 82 20.77 -25.74 -11.29
N ASP A 83 21.69 -26.69 -11.48
CA ASP A 83 21.38 -28.10 -11.76
C ASP A 83 20.36 -28.33 -12.90
N CYS A 84 20.49 -27.57 -14.00
CA CYS A 84 19.55 -27.57 -15.13
C CYS A 84 18.13 -27.08 -14.79
N VAL A 85 17.96 -26.39 -13.67
CA VAL A 85 16.71 -25.76 -13.27
C VAL A 85 16.83 -24.25 -13.36
N ILE A 86 15.88 -23.62 -14.04
CA ILE A 86 15.83 -22.17 -14.21
C ILE A 86 15.02 -21.56 -13.07
N GLY A 87 15.58 -20.55 -12.41
CA GLY A 87 14.93 -19.82 -11.33
C GLY A 87 15.07 -18.30 -11.44
N LEU A 88 14.24 -17.58 -10.70
CA LEU A 88 14.34 -16.13 -10.55
C LEU A 88 14.90 -15.76 -9.16
N PRO A 89 16.13 -15.20 -9.07
CA PRO A 89 16.67 -14.71 -7.81
C PRO A 89 15.80 -13.53 -7.37
N HIS A 90 15.22 -13.58 -6.17
CA HIS A 90 14.23 -12.61 -5.66
C HIS A 90 12.82 -12.71 -6.25
N PHE A 91 12.37 -13.92 -6.61
CA PHE A 91 11.00 -14.20 -7.05
C PHE A 91 9.91 -13.52 -6.19
N GLU A 92 10.05 -13.55 -4.85
CA GLU A 92 9.08 -12.93 -3.93
C GLU A 92 8.95 -11.40 -4.05
N ARG A 93 9.99 -10.70 -4.53
CA ARG A 93 10.01 -9.23 -4.63
C ARG A 93 8.99 -8.73 -5.65
N HIS A 94 8.79 -9.49 -6.72
CA HIS A 94 7.91 -9.13 -7.84
C HIS A 94 6.68 -10.05 -7.93
N ASN A 95 6.82 -11.33 -7.55
CA ASN A 95 5.80 -12.37 -7.63
C ASN A 95 5.46 -12.94 -6.23
N GLY A 96 4.93 -12.10 -5.32
CA GLY A 96 4.56 -12.45 -3.93
C GLY A 96 3.56 -13.62 -3.79
N LYS A 97 2.36 -13.44 -3.21
CA LYS A 97 1.31 -14.49 -3.29
C LYS A 97 1.05 -14.77 -4.77
N THR A 98 1.51 -15.89 -5.31
CA THR A 98 1.60 -16.12 -6.76
C THR A 98 0.24 -16.01 -7.46
N ALA A 99 0.21 -15.57 -8.73
CA ALA A 99 -1.01 -15.57 -9.54
C ALA A 99 -1.62 -16.97 -9.60
N LYS A 100 -0.82 -18.04 -9.62
CA LYS A 100 -1.34 -19.41 -9.55
C LYS A 100 -2.27 -19.63 -8.34
N ASN A 101 -1.86 -19.20 -7.14
CA ASN A 101 -2.68 -19.34 -5.94
C ASN A 101 -3.94 -18.46 -6.01
N ARG A 102 -3.82 -17.22 -6.52
CA ARG A 102 -4.95 -16.32 -6.71
C ARG A 102 -5.96 -16.88 -7.72
N LEU A 103 -5.47 -17.42 -8.83
CA LEU A 103 -6.26 -18.04 -9.89
C LEU A 103 -6.97 -19.30 -9.41
N LEU A 104 -6.30 -20.17 -8.64
CA LEU A 104 -6.91 -21.36 -8.06
C LEU A 104 -8.01 -21.00 -7.06
N THR A 105 -7.79 -19.99 -6.21
CA THR A 105 -8.81 -19.48 -5.31
C THR A 105 -9.98 -18.87 -6.09
N ALA A 106 -9.72 -18.07 -7.12
CA ALA A 106 -10.77 -17.50 -7.97
C ALA A 106 -11.60 -18.58 -8.66
N LYS A 107 -10.96 -19.62 -9.21
CA LYS A 107 -11.64 -20.80 -9.79
C LYS A 107 -12.47 -21.53 -8.75
N ARG A 108 -11.94 -21.73 -7.53
CA ARG A 108 -12.68 -22.37 -6.43
C ARG A 108 -13.91 -21.57 -6.03
N VAL A 109 -13.78 -20.24 -5.88
CA VAL A 109 -14.88 -19.33 -5.57
C VAL A 109 -15.93 -19.33 -6.69
N ALA A 110 -15.51 -19.32 -7.95
CA ALA A 110 -16.42 -19.39 -9.10
C ALA A 110 -17.21 -20.70 -9.12
N ASN A 111 -16.54 -21.84 -8.90
CA ASN A 111 -17.19 -23.15 -8.82
C ASN A 111 -18.16 -23.26 -7.63
N HIS A 112 -17.78 -22.70 -6.47
CA HIS A 112 -18.65 -22.64 -5.30
C HIS A 112 -19.92 -21.82 -5.56
N LYS A 113 -19.79 -20.66 -6.22
CA LYS A 113 -20.95 -19.83 -6.61
C LYS A 113 -21.85 -20.52 -7.62
N ALA A 114 -21.29 -21.29 -8.56
CA ALA A 114 -22.07 -22.03 -9.57
C ALA A 114 -22.85 -23.22 -8.96
N GLY A 115 -22.33 -23.87 -7.92
CA GLY A 115 -23.01 -24.97 -7.21
C GLY A 115 -24.27 -24.52 -6.44
N ASN A 116 -24.25 -23.33 -5.84
CA ASN A 116 -25.37 -22.79 -5.07
C ASN A 116 -26.51 -22.22 -5.93
N ALA A 117 -26.37 -22.19 -7.26
CA ALA A 117 -27.38 -21.61 -8.15
C ALA A 117 -28.58 -22.53 -8.44
N LYS A 118 -28.54 -23.81 -8.05
CA LYS A 118 -29.56 -24.82 -8.42
C LYS A 118 -30.52 -25.26 -7.30
N GLY A 119 -30.55 -24.58 -6.16
CA GLY A 119 -31.49 -24.92 -5.10
C GLY A 119 -31.82 -23.73 -4.23
N ASN A 120 -32.76 -22.89 -4.67
CA ASN A 120 -33.50 -22.01 -3.76
C ASN A 120 -34.99 -22.25 -4.00
N ASP A 121 -35.62 -22.88 -3.02
CA ASP A 121 -37.06 -23.05 -2.89
C ASP A 121 -37.73 -21.67 -2.68
N ALA A 122 -38.95 -21.50 -3.16
CA ALA A 122 -39.59 -20.19 -3.41
C ALA A 122 -40.08 -19.43 -2.16
N ILE A 123 -39.59 -19.76 -0.96
CA ILE A 123 -40.13 -19.25 0.32
C ILE A 123 -39.16 -18.32 1.08
N VAL A 124 -37.91 -18.17 0.66
CA VAL A 124 -36.98 -17.24 1.33
C VAL A 124 -36.93 -15.91 0.58
N SER A 125 -37.83 -14.99 0.95
CA SER A 125 -37.76 -13.58 0.60
C SER A 125 -36.48 -12.96 1.19
N GLY A 126 -35.75 -12.25 0.33
CA GLY A 126 -34.36 -11.86 0.55
C GLY A 126 -34.08 -11.04 1.81
N ALA A 127 -33.03 -11.45 2.51
CA ALA A 127 -32.18 -10.58 3.29
C ALA A 127 -30.72 -10.92 2.99
N LEU A 128 -29.94 -9.90 2.60
CA LEU A 128 -28.51 -9.96 2.29
C LEU A 128 -27.72 -10.81 3.30
N PRO A 129 -26.80 -11.70 2.85
CA PRO A 129 -25.75 -12.21 3.72
C PRO A 129 -24.63 -11.15 3.83
N LYS A 130 -24.56 -10.56 5.02
CA LYS A 130 -23.34 -9.93 5.53
C LYS A 130 -22.23 -11.00 5.62
N GLU A 131 -21.02 -10.54 5.34
CA GLU A 131 -19.71 -11.11 5.66
C GLU A 131 -19.70 -12.37 6.55
N ASP A 132 -19.45 -13.52 5.93
CA ASP A 132 -19.06 -14.73 6.63
C ASP A 132 -17.54 -14.73 6.86
N VAL A 133 -17.15 -14.14 7.99
CA VAL A 133 -16.09 -14.70 8.82
C VAL A 133 -16.67 -15.93 9.51
N GLU A 134 -15.95 -17.06 9.49
CA GLU A 134 -15.90 -18.15 10.51
C GLU A 134 -15.37 -19.42 9.82
N LYS A 135 -14.53 -20.30 10.38
CA LYS A 135 -13.79 -20.44 11.63
C LYS A 135 -12.92 -21.68 11.41
N ASN A 136 -11.71 -21.72 11.96
CA ASN A 136 -11.22 -22.97 12.54
C ASN A 136 -10.92 -22.66 14.00
N LYS A 137 -11.81 -23.16 14.87
CA LYS A 137 -11.63 -23.19 16.32
C LYS A 137 -10.70 -24.37 16.62
N GLU A 138 -9.70 -24.15 17.44
CA GLU A 138 -9.59 -24.83 18.74
C GLU A 138 -8.77 -23.98 19.71
N PRO A 139 -9.01 -24.09 21.03
CA PRO A 139 -8.70 -23.05 22.00
C PRO A 139 -7.36 -23.29 22.68
N LEU A 140 -6.62 -22.22 23.00
CA LEU A 140 -5.83 -22.04 24.24
C LEU A 140 -4.96 -20.79 24.10
N SER A 141 -5.37 -19.73 24.81
CA SER A 141 -4.50 -18.89 25.64
C SER A 141 -3.05 -18.70 25.17
N ALA A 142 -2.84 -17.88 24.14
CA ALA A 142 -1.77 -16.87 24.05
C ALA A 142 -1.93 -16.23 22.68
N ARG A 143 -2.35 -14.96 22.63
CA ARG A 143 -2.37 -14.21 21.37
C ARG A 143 -0.92 -14.09 20.90
N ASP A 144 -0.55 -14.87 19.89
CA ASP A 144 0.73 -14.72 19.22
C ASP A 144 0.84 -13.27 18.73
N SER A 145 1.97 -12.65 19.06
CA SER A 145 2.31 -11.30 18.66
C SER A 145 2.22 -11.20 17.13
N VAL A 146 1.23 -10.46 16.63
CA VAL A 146 1.17 -10.06 15.22
C VAL A 146 2.54 -9.50 14.86
N ASP A 147 3.19 -10.08 13.85
CA ASP A 147 4.52 -9.65 13.41
C ASP A 147 4.45 -8.14 13.12
N PRO A 148 5.20 -7.30 13.87
CA PRO A 148 5.09 -5.84 13.76
C PRO A 148 5.46 -5.28 12.38
N ARG A 149 6.06 -6.10 11.51
CA ARG A 149 6.45 -5.72 10.15
C ARG A 149 5.43 -6.11 9.09
N MET A 150 4.36 -6.82 9.44
CA MET A 150 3.31 -7.14 8.47
C MET A 150 2.44 -5.90 8.20
N PRO A 151 2.22 -5.51 6.93
CA PRO A 151 1.31 -4.41 6.60
C PRO A 151 -0.12 -4.76 7.01
N SER A 152 -0.76 -3.87 7.76
CA SER A 152 -2.15 -3.99 8.21
C SER A 152 -2.93 -2.69 7.96
N GLU A 153 -4.20 -2.83 7.64
CA GLU A 153 -5.13 -1.70 7.58
C GLU A 153 -5.53 -1.26 8.99
N MET A 154 -5.91 0.02 9.13
CA MET A 154 -6.43 0.53 10.39
C MET A 154 -7.83 -0.03 10.64
N THR A 155 -8.03 -0.68 11.79
CA THR A 155 -9.34 -1.17 12.25
C THR A 155 -9.80 -0.40 13.49
N LEU A 156 -11.11 -0.32 13.73
CA LEU A 156 -11.64 0.37 14.91
C LEU A 156 -11.18 -0.25 16.23
N ASP A 157 -10.98 -1.57 16.23
CA ASP A 157 -10.49 -2.36 17.37
C ASP A 157 -8.96 -2.44 17.43
N TRP A 158 -8.26 -1.69 16.57
CA TRP A 158 -6.81 -1.68 16.55
C TRP A 158 -6.24 -1.25 17.91
N THR A 159 -5.21 -1.96 18.36
CA THR A 159 -4.48 -1.66 19.59
C THR A 159 -2.99 -1.49 19.30
N PRO A 160 -2.35 -0.44 19.86
CA PRO A 160 -0.91 -0.25 19.69
C PRO A 160 -0.15 -1.35 20.43
N ASP A 161 0.94 -1.84 19.82
CA ASP A 161 1.88 -2.72 20.53
C ASP A 161 2.53 -1.94 21.68
N ALA A 162 2.36 -2.46 22.90
CA ALA A 162 2.86 -1.84 24.12
C ALA A 162 4.38 -1.63 24.12
N LYS A 163 5.17 -2.53 23.49
CA LYS A 163 6.63 -2.40 23.44
C LYS A 163 7.05 -1.27 22.50
N LEU A 164 6.44 -1.22 21.32
CA LEU A 164 6.68 -0.16 20.35
C LEU A 164 6.20 1.19 20.87
N LEU A 165 5.01 1.25 21.46
CA LEU A 165 4.45 2.48 22.00
C LEU A 165 5.36 3.08 23.08
N LYS A 166 5.84 2.26 24.03
CA LYS A 166 6.81 2.70 25.05
C LYS A 166 8.08 3.26 24.44
N THR A 167 8.62 2.57 23.44
CA THR A 167 9.86 2.96 22.75
C THR A 167 9.68 4.30 22.04
N TYR A 168 8.66 4.43 21.19
CA TYR A 168 8.42 5.66 20.43
C TYR A 168 7.98 6.84 21.31
N ALA A 169 7.19 6.60 22.36
CA ALA A 169 6.80 7.63 23.32
C ALA A 169 8.01 8.20 24.07
N THR A 170 8.92 7.31 24.50
CA THR A 170 10.18 7.71 25.17
C THR A 170 11.06 8.53 24.22
N HIS A 171 11.23 8.08 22.98
CA HIS A 171 11.97 8.84 21.96
C HIS A 171 11.35 10.20 21.60
N SER A 172 10.03 10.33 21.72
CA SER A 172 9.31 11.58 21.42
C SER A 172 9.08 12.48 22.64
N GLY A 173 9.57 12.08 23.83
CA GLY A 173 9.40 12.83 25.07
C GLY A 173 7.95 12.93 25.57
N VAL A 174 7.11 11.94 25.26
CA VAL A 174 5.69 11.91 25.60
C VAL A 174 5.42 10.87 26.70
N VAL A 175 4.64 11.25 27.70
CA VAL A 175 4.25 10.34 28.80
C VAL A 175 3.15 9.39 28.34
N LEU A 176 3.23 8.13 28.75
CA LEU A 176 2.27 7.07 28.37
C LEU A 176 0.82 7.34 28.79
N THR A 177 0.61 8.17 29.81
CA THR A 177 -0.73 8.56 30.31
C THR A 177 -1.54 9.37 29.30
N LEU A 178 -0.89 9.96 28.31
CA LEU A 178 -1.55 10.73 27.25
C LEU A 178 -2.17 9.84 26.16
N PHE A 179 -1.82 8.54 26.12
CA PHE A 179 -2.40 7.58 25.19
C PHE A 179 -3.64 6.93 25.79
N THR A 180 -4.69 7.73 26.01
CA THR A 180 -5.97 7.26 26.53
C THR A 180 -6.76 6.50 25.45
N ASP A 181 -7.74 5.71 25.88
CA ASP A 181 -8.65 5.01 24.96
C ASP A 181 -9.41 5.98 24.04
N GLU A 182 -9.71 7.18 24.52
CA GLU A 182 -10.38 8.23 23.74
C GLU A 182 -9.50 8.71 22.58
N VAL A 183 -8.22 8.99 22.85
CA VAL A 183 -7.25 9.39 21.83
C VAL A 183 -7.04 8.27 20.81
N ARG A 184 -6.95 7.01 21.28
CA ARG A 184 -6.87 5.85 20.39
C ARG A 184 -8.09 5.78 19.47
N ARG A 185 -9.32 5.90 20.01
CA ARG A 185 -10.56 5.85 19.23
C ARG A 185 -10.64 6.99 18.21
N ALA A 186 -10.24 8.20 18.60
CA ALA A 186 -10.20 9.34 17.67
C ALA A 186 -9.20 9.10 16.52
N PHE A 187 -8.04 8.51 16.84
CA PHE A 187 -7.04 8.13 15.85
C PHE A 187 -7.56 7.04 14.91
N THR A 188 -8.12 5.94 15.44
CA THR A 188 -8.64 4.84 14.61
C THR A 188 -9.80 5.31 13.72
N ALA A 189 -10.73 6.10 14.25
CA ALA A 189 -11.85 6.66 13.48
C ALA A 189 -11.41 7.59 12.33
N HIS A 190 -10.24 8.22 12.43
CA HIS A 190 -9.73 9.08 11.38
C HIS A 190 -9.04 8.32 10.24
N TYR A 191 -8.40 7.19 10.55
CA TYR A 191 -7.60 6.44 9.58
C TYR A 191 -8.30 5.20 9.01
N GLU A 192 -9.31 4.65 9.70
CA GLU A 192 -10.15 3.57 9.19
C GLU A 192 -10.78 3.91 7.81
N PRO A 193 -11.42 5.07 7.59
CA PRO A 193 -12.07 5.35 6.31
C PRO A 193 -11.09 5.69 5.18
N ARG A 194 -9.81 5.87 5.50
CA ARG A 194 -8.78 6.21 4.50
C ARG A 194 -8.24 5.00 3.75
N GLY A 195 -8.47 3.78 4.26
CA GLY A 195 -7.98 2.55 3.64
C GLY A 195 -6.45 2.51 3.48
N GLN A 196 -5.71 3.27 4.30
CA GLN A 196 -4.26 3.24 4.27
C GLN A 196 -3.77 1.93 4.90
N VAL A 197 -2.74 1.33 4.30
CA VAL A 197 -2.08 0.12 4.81
C VAL A 197 -0.71 0.54 5.32
N ASN A 198 -0.42 0.30 6.60
CA ASN A 198 0.90 0.53 7.17
C ASN A 198 1.30 -0.64 8.07
N THR A 199 2.58 -0.75 8.40
CA THR A 199 3.07 -1.68 9.43
C THR A 199 2.64 -1.23 10.82
N GLN A 200 2.65 -2.16 11.79
CA GLN A 200 2.32 -1.84 13.18
C GLN A 200 3.25 -0.74 13.75
N ALA A 201 4.53 -0.76 13.36
CA ALA A 201 5.49 0.26 13.77
C ALA A 201 5.14 1.66 13.25
N GLU A 202 4.74 1.76 11.97
CA GLU A 202 4.31 3.00 11.36
C GLU A 202 3.02 3.53 11.99
N TRP A 203 2.04 2.66 12.25
CA TRP A 203 0.81 3.05 12.95
C TRP A 203 1.07 3.61 14.35
N VAL A 204 1.93 2.94 15.12
CA VAL A 204 2.33 3.42 16.46
C VAL A 204 3.07 4.75 16.36
N GLN A 205 4.00 4.92 15.40
CA GLN A 205 4.70 6.18 15.19
C GLN A 205 3.74 7.32 14.83
N MET A 206 2.75 7.05 13.98
CA MET A 206 1.71 8.00 13.61
C MET A 206 0.84 8.39 14.80
N LEU A 207 0.47 7.44 15.66
CA LEU A 207 -0.25 7.70 16.91
C LEU A 207 0.57 8.61 17.84
N VAL A 208 1.88 8.35 17.99
CA VAL A 208 2.75 9.20 18.81
C VAL A 208 2.84 10.61 18.25
N LYS A 209 3.03 10.78 16.93
CA LYS A 209 3.00 12.09 16.26
C LYS A 209 1.67 12.81 16.45
N TRP A 210 0.56 12.08 16.37
CA TRP A 210 -0.78 12.61 16.63
C TRP A 210 -0.88 13.22 18.03
N VAL A 211 -0.45 12.48 19.05
CA VAL A 211 -0.48 12.94 20.45
C VAL A 211 0.44 14.15 20.68
N VAL A 212 1.63 14.16 20.07
CA VAL A 212 2.53 15.32 20.14
C VAL A 212 1.86 16.56 19.57
N ASN A 213 1.25 16.44 18.39
CA ASN A 213 0.56 17.54 17.73
C ASN A 213 -0.67 18.00 18.53
N ASP A 214 -1.42 17.06 19.11
CA ASP A 214 -2.59 17.36 19.93
C ASP A 214 -2.18 18.11 21.22
N LYS A 215 -1.12 17.66 21.90
CA LYS A 215 -0.54 18.37 23.04
C LYS A 215 -0.07 19.78 22.67
N ALA A 216 0.57 19.95 21.52
CA ALA A 216 1.02 21.26 21.05
C ALA A 216 -0.17 22.19 20.73
N ARG A 217 -1.24 21.65 20.13
CA ARG A 217 -2.49 22.38 19.86
C ARG A 217 -3.19 22.79 21.16
N ALA A 218 -3.30 21.89 22.12
CA ALA A 218 -3.87 22.17 23.44
C ALA A 218 -3.06 23.23 24.22
N ALA A 219 -1.73 23.23 24.09
CA ALA A 219 -0.89 24.27 24.66
C ALA A 219 -1.10 25.63 23.97
N ALA A 220 -1.22 25.64 22.63
CA ALA A 220 -1.44 26.87 21.86
C ALA A 220 -2.83 27.48 22.09
N SER A 221 -3.89 26.66 22.22
CA SER A 221 -5.24 27.16 22.51
C SER A 221 -5.36 27.82 23.89
N ASN A 222 -4.50 27.46 24.83
CA ASN A 222 -4.47 28.07 26.16
C ASN A 222 -3.68 29.40 26.19
N VAL A 223 -2.90 29.70 25.14
CA VAL A 223 -2.07 30.91 25.01
C VAL A 223 -2.61 31.78 23.89
N THR A 224 -3.85 32.28 24.04
CA THR A 224 -4.37 33.31 23.15
C THR A 224 -3.82 34.67 23.60
N GLN A 225 -2.77 35.16 22.95
CA GLN A 225 -2.29 36.53 23.18
C GLN A 225 -3.38 37.52 22.72
N PHE A 226 -3.87 38.32 23.66
CA PHE A 226 -4.74 39.46 23.34
C PHE A 226 -3.98 40.41 22.41
N LYS A 227 -4.50 40.57 21.18
CA LYS A 227 -3.99 41.57 20.23
C LYS A 227 -4.25 42.96 20.83
N PRO A 228 -3.23 43.79 21.15
CA PRO A 228 -3.50 45.14 21.61
C PRO A 228 -4.22 45.90 20.48
N LYS A 229 -5.37 46.49 20.82
CA LYS A 229 -6.20 47.26 19.90
C LYS A 229 -5.40 48.47 19.42
N ALA A 230 -4.99 48.48 18.15
CA ALA A 230 -4.39 49.65 17.54
C ALA A 230 -5.43 50.79 17.57
N ALA A 231 -5.02 51.95 18.09
CA ALA A 231 -5.84 53.16 18.06
C ALA A 231 -6.07 53.58 16.60
N PRO A 232 -7.27 54.07 16.23
CA PRO A 232 -7.53 54.53 14.88
C PRO A 232 -6.71 55.79 14.61
N THR A 233 -5.77 55.70 13.67
CA THR A 233 -5.12 56.87 13.08
C THR A 233 -6.17 57.59 12.25
N SER A 234 -6.56 58.77 12.69
CA SER A 234 -7.37 59.70 11.91
C SER A 234 -6.42 60.43 10.97
N ASP A 235 -6.27 59.92 9.75
CA ASP A 235 -5.73 60.71 8.65
C ASP A 235 -6.84 61.68 8.21
N PHE A 236 -6.91 62.81 8.92
CA PHE A 236 -7.68 63.98 8.51
C PHE A 236 -6.77 64.79 7.58
N ASP A 237 -6.89 64.54 6.27
CA ASP A 237 -6.18 65.27 5.22
C ASP A 237 -6.87 66.63 5.01
N ASP A 238 -6.28 67.69 5.57
CA ASP A 238 -6.78 69.07 5.60
C ASP A 238 -6.42 69.85 4.31
N SER A 239 -6.49 69.21 3.15
CA SER A 239 -6.01 69.81 1.88
C SER A 239 -6.94 69.72 0.67
N ASP A 240 -8.24 69.47 0.86
CA ASP A 240 -9.23 69.52 -0.23
C ASP A 240 -9.99 70.87 -0.24
N THR A 241 -9.45 71.83 -1.00
CA THR A 241 -10.08 73.14 -1.27
C THR A 241 -10.66 73.19 -2.67
N ASP A 242 -11.59 72.29 -2.98
CA ASP A 242 -12.34 72.33 -4.24
C ASP A 242 -13.80 72.73 -3.98
N TRP A 243 -14.11 74.01 -4.21
CA TRP A 243 -15.47 74.56 -4.21
C TRP A 243 -16.07 74.40 -5.61
N PRO A 244 -17.17 73.65 -5.81
CA PRO A 244 -17.86 73.66 -7.09
C PRO A 244 -18.62 74.98 -7.26
N ASN A 245 -18.02 75.90 -8.01
CA ASN A 245 -18.66 77.09 -8.53
C ASN A 245 -19.85 76.71 -9.45
N GLY A 246 -21.05 77.12 -9.04
CA GLY A 246 -22.08 77.73 -9.87
C GLY A 246 -22.67 76.97 -11.06
N VAL A 247 -23.97 76.67 -10.97
CA VAL A 247 -24.85 76.74 -12.14
C VAL A 247 -26.05 77.62 -11.81
N THR A 248 -26.07 78.79 -12.44
CA THR A 248 -27.21 79.69 -12.61
C THR A 248 -28.14 79.14 -13.70
N SER A 249 -29.43 79.03 -13.40
CA SER A 249 -30.57 79.52 -14.21
C SER A 249 -31.87 79.33 -13.44
#